data_AF-A0A3D1LZB2-F1
#
_entry.id   AF-A0A3D1LZB2-F1
#
_cell.length_a   1.000
_cell.length_b   1.000
_cell.length_c   1.000
_cell.angle_alpha   90.00
_cell.angle_beta   90.00
_cell.angle_gamma   90.00
#
_symmetry.space_group_name_H-M   'P 1'
#
loop_
_entity.id
_entity.type
_entity.pdbx_description
1 polymer ?
#
loop_
_entity_poly.entity_id
_entity_poly.type
_entity_poly.pdbx_seq_one_letter_code
_entity_poly.pdbx_strand_id
1 'polypeptide(L)'
;MKRKIFYGWWLVVIALLINAFTSSPVFGGVGVWVDSLEQEFGWSRTQLSIAFSVGQLEASVMGPIIGMLVDRIGSRKVVFIGISIIGVGFVLLSLVSTIWMFYLAFAVLMIGASAGGWLPMMTAINNWFDKRRSIAMGFGGLGFSVGSFLLVPALAWVVNPNHYGWQSTSLTLGLFFIVCAYPVSTLIRNIPEDYGEVPDGIGYLNTNQTGNTIVETQTYDPSYKMKDILKMPAFWIISICHGMSTMLIGTMTVHLILALKDQGISVQTGAWIWGFTLGFSGLCQIFGGWIGDKVPKNLALC
;
A
#
# COMPACT_ATOMS: atom_id res chain seq x y z
N MET A 1 2.95 16.29 33.68
CA MET A 1 2.12 15.36 32.89
C MET A 1 2.76 15.20 31.51
N LYS A 2 3.22 14.00 31.13
CA LYS A 2 3.75 13.74 29.78
C LYS A 2 2.60 13.94 28.79
N ARG A 3 2.71 14.90 27.85
CA ARG A 3 1.73 15.05 26.77
C ARG A 3 1.67 13.73 26.02
N LYS A 4 0.53 13.02 26.09
CA LYS A 4 0.30 11.82 25.28
C LYS A 4 0.39 12.24 23.81
N ILE A 5 1.19 11.55 23.03
CA ILE A 5 1.31 11.80 21.58
C ILE A 5 -0.06 11.51 20.96
N PHE A 6 -0.55 12.42 20.10
CA PHE A 6 -1.79 12.25 19.36
C PHE A 6 -1.79 10.92 18.58
N TYR A 7 -2.84 10.12 18.74
CA TYR A 7 -2.88 8.76 18.21
C TYR A 7 -2.78 8.68 16.69
N GLY A 8 -3.15 9.74 15.95
CA GLY A 8 -2.96 9.80 14.51
C GLY A 8 -1.52 9.51 14.08
N TRP A 9 -0.52 9.92 14.86
CA TRP A 9 0.89 9.60 14.53
C TRP A 9 1.25 8.14 14.74
N TRP A 10 0.62 7.45 15.70
CA TRP A 10 0.74 5.99 15.81
C TRP A 10 0.08 5.31 14.62
N LEU A 11 -1.06 5.80 14.16
CA LEU A 11 -1.73 5.30 12.95
C LEU A 11 -0.85 5.45 11.70
N VAL A 12 -0.11 6.56 11.58
CA VAL A 12 0.87 6.77 10.49
C VAL A 12 1.99 5.72 10.52
N VAL A 13 2.54 5.41 11.69
CA VAL A 13 3.57 4.36 11.84
C VAL A 13 2.99 2.98 11.53
N ILE A 14 1.78 2.69 11.99
CA ILE A 14 1.08 1.43 11.69
C ILE A 14 0.85 1.29 10.18
N ALA A 15 0.38 2.34 9.51
CA ALA A 15 0.18 2.37 8.06
C ALA A 15 1.50 2.14 7.30
N LEU A 16 2.59 2.79 7.73
CA LEU A 16 3.92 2.58 7.16
C LEU A 16 4.33 1.11 7.28
N LEU A 17 4.21 0.51 8.46
CA LEU A 17 4.58 -0.89 8.68
C LEU A 17 3.70 -1.85 7.87
N ILE A 18 2.37 -1.66 7.89
CA ILE A 18 1.45 -2.49 7.09
C ILE A 18 1.84 -2.42 5.62
N ASN A 19 1.95 -1.21 5.06
CA ASN A 19 2.31 -1.02 3.65
C ASN A 19 3.69 -1.61 3.32
N ALA A 20 4.66 -1.51 4.22
CA ALA A 20 5.98 -2.12 4.03
C ALA A 20 5.88 -3.65 3.94
N PHE A 21 5.22 -4.28 4.91
CA PHE A 21 5.13 -5.73 4.93
C PHE A 21 4.21 -6.28 3.84
N THR A 22 3.06 -5.67 3.56
CA THR A 22 2.12 -6.19 2.56
C THR A 22 2.60 -5.93 1.14
N SER A 23 3.08 -4.73 0.84
CA SER A 23 3.33 -4.31 -0.54
C SER A 23 4.72 -4.70 -1.05
N SER A 24 5.73 -4.79 -0.18
CA SER A 24 7.09 -5.12 -0.62
C SER A 24 7.26 -6.54 -1.16
N PRO A 25 6.81 -7.63 -0.49
CA PRO A 25 6.95 -8.97 -1.07
C PRO A 25 6.00 -9.18 -2.26
N VAL A 26 4.85 -8.49 -2.31
CA VAL A 26 3.86 -8.66 -3.38
C VAL A 26 4.20 -7.86 -4.65
N PHE A 27 4.62 -6.61 -4.51
CA PHE A 27 4.96 -5.72 -5.64
C PHE A 27 6.47 -5.53 -5.80
N GLY A 28 7.19 -5.18 -4.73
CA GLY A 28 8.63 -4.94 -4.78
C GLY A 28 9.45 -6.19 -5.11
N GLY A 29 8.97 -7.36 -4.67
CA GLY A 29 9.61 -8.67 -4.82
C GLY A 29 9.25 -9.41 -6.10
N VAL A 30 8.45 -8.84 -7.01
CA VAL A 30 7.96 -9.54 -8.21
C VAL A 30 9.11 -10.11 -9.03
N GLY A 31 10.13 -9.31 -9.32
CA GLY A 31 11.31 -9.77 -10.05
C GLY A 31 12.03 -10.94 -9.38
N VAL A 32 12.03 -11.00 -8.04
CA VAL A 32 12.62 -12.09 -7.26
C VAL A 32 11.80 -13.38 -7.41
N TRP A 33 10.47 -13.28 -7.31
CA TRP A 33 9.59 -14.43 -7.53
C TRP A 33 9.67 -14.96 -8.95
N VAL A 34 9.65 -14.06 -9.94
CA VAL A 34 9.76 -14.41 -11.36
C VAL A 34 11.07 -15.13 -11.63
N ASP A 35 12.20 -14.59 -11.15
CA ASP A 35 13.52 -15.22 -11.32
C ASP A 35 13.59 -16.63 -10.72
N SER A 36 13.04 -16.81 -9.51
CA SER A 36 13.07 -18.11 -8.84
C SER A 36 12.15 -19.14 -9.51
N LEU A 37 10.96 -18.73 -9.96
CA LEU A 37 10.02 -19.63 -10.63
C LEU A 37 10.45 -19.95 -12.06
N GLU A 38 11.12 -19.02 -12.74
CA GLU A 38 11.79 -19.26 -14.03
C GLU A 38 12.86 -20.36 -13.88
N GLN A 39 13.68 -20.30 -12.82
CA GLN A 39 14.71 -21.31 -12.56
C GLN A 39 14.13 -22.68 -12.17
N GLU A 40 13.06 -22.72 -11.38
CA GLU A 40 12.43 -23.97 -10.92
C GLU A 40 11.65 -24.68 -12.03
N PHE A 41 10.80 -23.95 -12.76
CA PHE A 41 9.84 -24.54 -13.69
C PHE A 41 10.19 -24.33 -15.17
N GLY A 42 11.17 -23.47 -15.49
CA GLY A 42 11.52 -23.12 -16.86
C GLY A 42 10.45 -22.31 -17.61
N TRP A 43 9.47 -21.74 -16.90
CA TRP A 43 8.44 -20.90 -17.52
C TRP A 43 9.05 -19.60 -18.06
N SER A 44 8.51 -19.13 -19.19
CA SER A 44 8.98 -17.88 -19.77
C SER A 44 8.64 -16.67 -18.89
N ARG A 45 9.48 -15.63 -18.94
CA ARG A 45 9.20 -14.36 -18.26
C ARG A 45 7.87 -13.74 -18.69
N THR A 46 7.48 -13.90 -19.95
CA THR A 46 6.17 -13.44 -20.46
C THR A 46 5.03 -14.12 -19.74
N GLN A 47 5.08 -15.45 -19.63
CA GLN A 47 4.11 -16.25 -18.88
C GLN A 47 4.02 -15.78 -17.42
N LEU A 48 5.15 -15.59 -16.75
CA LEU A 48 5.16 -15.14 -15.36
C LEU A 48 4.66 -13.69 -15.19
N SER A 49 5.01 -12.79 -16.11
CA SER A 49 4.64 -11.37 -16.04
C SER A 49 3.15 -11.12 -16.27
N ILE A 50 2.47 -12.00 -17.04
CA ILE A 50 1.02 -11.92 -17.26
C ILE A 50 0.25 -11.94 -15.92
N ALA A 51 0.69 -12.75 -14.95
CA ALA A 51 0.06 -12.82 -13.64
C ALA A 51 0.06 -11.46 -12.94
N PHE A 52 1.20 -10.75 -13.01
CA PHE A 52 1.34 -9.42 -12.44
C PHE A 52 0.51 -8.38 -13.21
N SER A 53 0.54 -8.40 -14.54
CA SER A 53 -0.25 -7.46 -15.36
C SER A 53 -1.75 -7.62 -15.13
N VAL A 54 -2.25 -8.86 -15.10
CA VAL A 54 -3.66 -9.16 -14.80
C VAL A 54 -4.00 -8.76 -13.37
N GLY A 55 -3.13 -9.05 -12.41
CA GLY A 55 -3.28 -8.60 -11.02
C GLY A 55 -3.36 -7.07 -10.88
N GLN A 56 -2.58 -6.32 -11.66
CA GLN A 56 -2.60 -4.86 -11.61
C GLN A 56 -3.89 -4.28 -12.21
N LEU A 57 -4.40 -4.90 -13.28
CA LEU A 57 -5.72 -4.59 -13.83
C LEU A 57 -6.83 -4.90 -12.81
N GLU A 58 -6.76 -6.05 -12.15
CA GLU A 58 -7.70 -6.48 -11.14
C GLU A 58 -7.72 -5.51 -9.94
N ALA A 59 -6.55 -5.13 -9.42
CA ALA A 59 -6.42 -4.10 -8.38
C ALA A 59 -7.06 -2.76 -8.79
N SER A 60 -6.92 -2.38 -10.06
CA SER A 60 -7.51 -1.13 -10.59
C SER A 60 -9.05 -1.18 -10.58
N VAL A 61 -9.63 -2.33 -10.93
CA VAL A 61 -11.08 -2.55 -10.87
C VAL A 61 -11.58 -2.70 -9.43
N MET A 62 -10.76 -3.28 -8.54
CA MET A 62 -11.10 -3.44 -7.13
C MET A 62 -11.04 -2.14 -6.34
N GLY A 63 -10.29 -1.12 -6.79
CA GLY A 63 -10.17 0.17 -6.11
C GLY A 63 -11.51 0.77 -5.63
N PRO A 64 -12.50 1.00 -6.52
CA PRO A 64 -13.82 1.49 -6.13
C PRO A 64 -14.57 0.56 -5.17
N ILE A 65 -14.45 -0.76 -5.35
CA ILE A 65 -15.12 -1.75 -4.50
C ILE A 65 -14.55 -1.72 -3.09
N ILE A 66 -13.23 -1.65 -2.97
CA ILE A 66 -12.52 -1.54 -1.70
C ILE A 66 -12.85 -0.20 -1.05
N GLY A 67 -12.90 0.90 -1.81
CA GLY A 67 -13.35 2.20 -1.30
C GLY A 67 -14.75 2.12 -0.67
N MET A 68 -15.72 1.56 -1.39
CA MET A 68 -17.07 1.34 -0.87
C MET A 68 -17.10 0.41 0.35
N LEU A 69 -16.23 -0.60 0.41
CA LEU A 69 -16.10 -1.48 1.58
C LEU A 69 -15.52 -0.71 2.77
N VAL A 70 -14.50 0.11 2.56
CA VAL A 70 -13.91 0.95 3.62
C VAL A 70 -14.96 1.89 4.19
N ASP A 71 -15.77 2.52 3.34
CA ASP A 71 -16.85 3.40 3.79
C ASP A 71 -17.93 2.66 4.59
N ARG A 72 -18.22 1.39 4.25
CA ARG A 72 -19.29 0.59 4.89
C ARG A 72 -18.87 -0.10 6.18
N ILE A 73 -17.69 -0.72 6.20
CA ILE A 73 -17.24 -1.58 7.31
C ILE A 73 -15.98 -1.06 8.02
N GLY A 74 -15.42 0.05 7.55
CA GLY A 74 -14.26 0.73 8.12
C GLY A 74 -12.93 0.09 7.72
N SER A 75 -11.87 0.91 7.66
CA SER A 75 -10.51 0.50 7.29
C SER A 75 -10.00 -0.70 8.08
N ARG A 76 -10.27 -0.77 9.39
CA ARG A 76 -9.84 -1.88 10.25
C ARG A 76 -10.28 -3.25 9.73
N LYS A 77 -11.56 -3.40 9.37
CA LYS A 77 -12.10 -4.70 8.92
C LYS A 77 -11.61 -5.04 7.52
N VAL A 78 -11.53 -4.04 6.64
CA VAL A 78 -11.02 -4.22 5.28
C VAL A 78 -9.56 -4.67 5.31
N VAL A 79 -8.72 -4.06 6.14
CA VAL A 79 -7.31 -4.47 6.29
C VAL A 79 -7.18 -5.87 6.87
N PHE A 80 -7.99 -6.23 7.88
CA PHE A 80 -8.00 -7.60 8.41
C PHE A 80 -8.27 -8.64 7.31
N ILE A 81 -9.31 -8.40 6.50
CA ILE A 81 -9.68 -9.28 5.38
C ILE A 81 -8.56 -9.32 4.35
N GLY A 82 -8.03 -8.15 3.95
CA GLY A 82 -6.97 -8.05 2.96
C GLY A 82 -5.69 -8.78 3.37
N ILE A 83 -5.17 -8.53 4.59
CA ILE A 83 -3.98 -9.22 5.10
C ILE A 83 -4.21 -10.74 5.20
N SER A 84 -5.40 -11.17 5.60
CA SER A 84 -5.74 -12.61 5.63
C SER A 84 -5.71 -13.22 4.23
N ILE A 85 -6.24 -12.52 3.22
CA ILE A 85 -6.21 -12.95 1.82
C ILE A 85 -4.78 -12.99 1.29
N ILE A 86 -3.93 -12.01 1.62
CA ILE A 86 -2.48 -12.05 1.28
C ILE A 86 -1.85 -13.32 1.85
N GLY A 87 -2.13 -13.63 3.11
CA GLY A 87 -1.62 -14.83 3.76
C GLY A 87 -2.04 -16.11 3.03
N VAL A 88 -3.33 -16.23 2.68
CA VAL A 88 -3.84 -17.35 1.87
C VAL A 88 -3.16 -17.40 0.49
N GLY A 89 -2.99 -16.25 -0.17
CA GLY A 89 -2.32 -16.16 -1.47
C GLY A 89 -0.87 -16.66 -1.43
N PHE A 90 -0.13 -16.35 -0.37
CA PHE A 90 1.23 -16.85 -0.17
C PHE A 90 1.28 -18.34 0.17
N VAL A 91 0.31 -18.85 0.95
CA VAL A 91 0.17 -20.30 1.16
C VAL A 91 -0.12 -21.00 -0.17
N LEU A 92 -1.03 -20.46 -0.98
CA LEU A 92 -1.32 -21.01 -2.32
C LEU A 92 -0.08 -20.96 -3.22
N LEU A 93 0.69 -19.87 -3.16
CA LEU A 93 1.95 -19.74 -3.90
C LEU A 93 2.89 -20.88 -3.53
N SER A 94 3.06 -21.22 -2.25
CA SER A 94 3.94 -22.30 -1.80
C SER A 94 3.58 -23.69 -2.35
N LEU A 95 2.34 -23.88 -2.78
CA LEU A 95 1.80 -25.14 -3.31
C LEU A 95 1.83 -25.20 -4.84
N VAL A 96 2.32 -24.15 -5.51
CA VAL A 96 2.31 -24.06 -6.98
C VAL A 96 3.15 -25.17 -7.60
N SER A 97 2.52 -25.90 -8.52
CA SER A 97 3.17 -26.89 -9.39
C SER A 97 2.86 -26.68 -10.87
N THR A 98 1.88 -25.82 -11.18
CA THR A 98 1.46 -25.49 -12.54
C THR A 98 1.27 -23.98 -12.69
N ILE A 99 1.39 -23.49 -13.93
CA ILE A 99 1.26 -22.05 -14.20
C ILE A 99 -0.15 -21.51 -13.86
N TRP A 100 -1.19 -22.33 -13.96
CA TRP A 100 -2.55 -21.93 -13.61
C TRP A 100 -2.72 -21.76 -12.10
N MET A 101 -2.06 -22.60 -11.29
CA MET A 101 -2.01 -22.41 -9.84
C MET A 101 -1.26 -21.13 -9.48
N PHE A 102 -0.19 -20.82 -10.20
CA PHE A 102 0.54 -19.57 -10.03
C PHE A 102 -0.35 -18.35 -10.31
N TYR A 103 -1.09 -18.35 -11.42
CA TYR A 103 -2.03 -17.27 -11.75
C TYR A 103 -3.11 -17.09 -10.69
N LEU A 104 -3.67 -18.20 -10.19
CA LEU A 104 -4.65 -18.15 -9.11
C LEU A 104 -4.04 -17.60 -7.81
N ALA A 105 -2.87 -18.08 -7.41
CA ALA A 105 -2.17 -17.61 -6.21
C ALA A 105 -1.86 -16.10 -6.29
N PHE A 106 -1.37 -15.63 -7.43
CA PHE A 106 -1.06 -14.23 -7.65
C PHE A 106 -2.32 -13.34 -7.70
N ALA A 107 -3.41 -13.81 -8.31
CA ALA A 107 -4.69 -13.08 -8.27
C ALA A 107 -5.18 -12.92 -6.83
N VAL A 108 -5.14 -13.98 -6.02
CA VAL A 108 -5.49 -13.91 -4.59
C VAL A 108 -4.58 -12.93 -3.84
N LEU A 109 -3.27 -12.97 -4.08
CA LEU A 109 -2.32 -12.01 -3.49
C LEU A 109 -2.65 -10.56 -3.84
N MET A 110 -3.03 -10.28 -5.09
CA MET A 110 -3.32 -8.93 -5.58
C MET A 110 -4.64 -8.38 -5.03
N ILE A 111 -5.70 -9.20 -4.95
CA ILE A 111 -6.94 -8.87 -4.24
C ILE A 111 -6.61 -8.50 -2.79
N GLY A 112 -5.84 -9.37 -2.12
CA GLY A 112 -5.44 -9.19 -0.73
C GLY A 112 -4.63 -7.92 -0.51
N ALA A 113 -3.65 -7.65 -1.37
CA ALA A 113 -2.79 -6.46 -1.27
C ALA A 113 -3.58 -5.16 -1.50
N SER A 114 -4.53 -5.18 -2.43
CA SER A 114 -5.41 -4.04 -2.69
C SER A 114 -6.28 -3.71 -1.47
N ALA A 115 -6.86 -4.72 -0.82
CA ALA A 115 -7.71 -4.55 0.37
C ALA A 115 -6.91 -4.40 1.68
N GLY A 116 -5.68 -4.91 1.76
CA GLY A 116 -4.88 -4.98 2.99
C GLY A 116 -3.89 -3.83 3.15
N GLY A 117 -3.56 -3.14 2.06
CA GLY A 117 -2.45 -2.19 2.01
C GLY A 117 -2.87 -0.72 1.96
N TRP A 118 -2.50 -0.06 0.87
CA TRP A 118 -2.38 1.39 0.82
C TRP A 118 -3.72 2.13 0.95
N LEU A 119 -4.75 1.70 0.23
CA LEU A 119 -6.01 2.46 0.12
C LEU A 119 -6.72 2.62 1.48
N PRO A 120 -7.03 1.55 2.25
CA PRO A 120 -7.68 1.71 3.55
C PRO A 120 -6.85 2.48 4.58
N MET A 121 -5.52 2.37 4.51
CA MET A 121 -4.60 3.07 5.42
C MET A 121 -4.51 4.55 5.11
N MET A 122 -4.49 4.92 3.83
CA MET A 122 -4.61 6.32 3.45
C MET A 122 -5.96 6.90 3.86
N THR A 123 -7.06 6.16 3.71
CA THR A 123 -8.39 6.61 4.19
C THR A 123 -8.42 6.78 5.72
N ALA A 124 -7.82 5.86 6.48
CA ALA A 124 -7.76 6.01 7.93
C ALA A 124 -6.93 7.25 8.33
N ILE A 125 -5.75 7.47 7.72
CA ILE A 125 -4.95 8.68 7.97
C ILE A 125 -5.73 9.95 7.60
N ASN A 126 -6.43 9.93 6.48
CA ASN A 126 -7.26 11.03 6.01
C ASN A 126 -8.29 11.48 7.05
N ASN A 127 -8.96 10.52 7.70
CA ASN A 127 -9.96 10.80 8.73
C ASN A 127 -9.34 11.36 10.02
N TRP A 128 -8.06 11.08 10.30
CA TRP A 128 -7.38 11.48 11.54
C TRP A 128 -6.64 12.82 11.42
N PHE A 129 -6.41 13.33 10.22
CA PHE A 129 -5.62 14.55 9.97
C PHE A 129 -6.33 15.48 9.00
N ASP A 130 -6.41 16.77 9.36
CA ASP A 130 -6.96 17.84 8.52
C ASP A 130 -5.83 18.74 8.01
N LYS A 131 -5.18 19.49 8.91
CA LYS A 131 -4.12 20.47 8.60
C LYS A 131 -2.78 19.84 8.22
N ARG A 132 -2.49 18.63 8.72
CA ARG A 132 -1.23 17.91 8.47
C ARG A 132 -1.42 16.67 7.61
N ARG A 133 -2.50 16.64 6.85
CA ARG A 133 -2.93 15.47 6.09
C ARG A 133 -1.90 15.04 5.06
N SER A 134 -1.29 15.96 4.31
CA SER A 134 -0.38 15.58 3.23
C SER A 134 0.94 15.05 3.79
N ILE A 135 1.49 15.64 4.86
CA ILE A 135 2.65 15.09 5.56
C ILE A 135 2.34 13.73 6.18
N ALA A 136 1.18 13.57 6.85
CA ALA A 136 0.81 12.30 7.48
C ALA A 136 0.63 11.18 6.44
N MET A 137 -0.04 11.47 5.32
CA MET A 137 -0.17 10.55 4.18
C MET A 137 1.19 10.28 3.53
N GLY A 138 2.05 11.30 3.42
CA GLY A 138 3.42 11.17 2.95
C GLY A 138 4.19 10.14 3.76
N PHE A 139 4.26 10.30 5.09
CA PHE A 139 4.93 9.36 6.00
C PHE A 139 4.28 7.97 6.00
N GLY A 140 2.95 7.88 6.05
CA GLY A 140 2.24 6.59 6.04
C GLY A 140 2.39 5.85 4.70
N GLY A 141 2.57 6.59 3.61
CA GLY A 141 2.81 6.06 2.26
C GLY A 141 4.23 5.53 2.06
N LEU A 142 5.21 5.95 2.88
CA LEU A 142 6.61 5.50 2.78
C LEU A 142 6.80 4.01 2.98
N GLY A 143 5.81 3.32 3.54
CA GLY A 143 5.89 1.91 3.82
C GLY A 143 6.39 1.10 2.64
N PHE A 144 5.85 1.33 1.44
CA PHE A 144 6.28 0.61 0.25
C PHE A 144 7.76 0.87 -0.09
N SER A 145 8.22 2.12 -0.03
CA SER A 145 9.61 2.49 -0.32
C SER A 145 10.59 1.90 0.67
N VAL A 146 10.35 2.13 1.97
CA VAL A 146 11.22 1.66 3.06
C VAL A 146 11.20 0.13 3.13
N GLY A 147 10.01 -0.46 3.04
CA GLY A 147 9.82 -1.89 2.99
C GLY A 147 10.56 -2.50 1.80
N SER A 148 10.49 -1.90 0.61
CA SER A 148 11.11 -2.51 -0.56
C SER A 148 12.63 -2.37 -0.52
N PHE A 149 13.16 -1.25 -0.02
CA PHE A 149 14.59 -1.07 0.21
C PHE A 149 15.17 -2.12 1.18
N LEU A 150 14.45 -2.43 2.27
CA LEU A 150 14.93 -3.36 3.31
C LEU A 150 14.59 -4.83 3.03
N LEU A 151 13.34 -5.10 2.62
CA LEU A 151 12.78 -6.45 2.56
C LEU A 151 13.03 -7.14 1.23
N VAL A 152 13.17 -6.42 0.10
CA VAL A 152 13.39 -7.07 -1.21
C VAL A 152 14.77 -7.73 -1.31
N PRO A 153 15.88 -7.09 -0.90
CA PRO A 153 17.18 -7.79 -0.85
C PRO A 153 17.17 -8.99 0.11
N ALA A 154 16.51 -8.85 1.27
CA ALA A 154 16.34 -9.96 2.20
C ALA A 154 15.54 -11.11 1.57
N LEU A 155 14.46 -10.79 0.86
CA LEU A 155 13.65 -11.77 0.14
C LEU A 155 14.49 -12.48 -0.94
N ALA A 156 15.26 -11.73 -1.74
CA ALA A 156 16.15 -12.31 -2.76
C ALA A 156 17.19 -13.26 -2.18
N TRP A 157 17.66 -12.99 -0.96
CA TRP A 157 18.56 -13.90 -0.25
C TRP A 157 17.82 -15.16 0.23
N VAL A 158 16.69 -15.04 0.94
CA VAL A 158 15.98 -16.18 1.52
C VAL A 158 15.39 -17.12 0.45
N VAL A 159 14.88 -16.56 -0.65
CA VAL A 159 14.26 -17.30 -1.76
C VAL A 159 15.22 -18.23 -2.50
N ASN A 160 16.54 -17.98 -2.40
CA ASN A 160 17.54 -18.82 -3.06
C ASN A 160 17.41 -20.29 -2.63
N PRO A 161 17.45 -21.26 -3.58
CA PRO A 161 17.37 -22.70 -3.28
C PRO A 161 18.45 -23.20 -2.30
N ASN A 162 19.64 -22.59 -2.30
CA ASN A 162 20.73 -22.96 -1.39
C ASN A 162 20.51 -22.48 0.06
N HIS A 163 19.45 -21.71 0.30
CA HIS A 163 19.11 -21.16 1.60
C HIS A 163 17.80 -21.75 2.08
N TYR A 164 16.68 -21.07 1.83
CA TYR A 164 15.38 -21.49 2.32
C TYR A 164 14.43 -21.91 1.19
N GLY A 165 14.69 -21.44 -0.04
CA GLY A 165 13.90 -21.74 -1.22
C GLY A 165 12.58 -20.96 -1.27
N TRP A 166 12.06 -20.76 -2.48
CA TRP A 166 10.84 -19.97 -2.70
C TRP A 166 9.58 -20.59 -2.08
N GLN A 167 9.48 -21.93 -2.06
CA GLN A 167 8.34 -22.66 -1.50
C GLN A 167 8.23 -22.44 0.01
N SER A 168 9.31 -22.69 0.76
CA SER A 168 9.33 -22.47 2.21
C SER A 168 9.18 -20.99 2.55
N THR A 169 9.79 -20.09 1.76
CA THR A 169 9.67 -18.64 1.98
C THR A 169 8.23 -18.16 1.83
N SER A 170 7.55 -18.57 0.76
CA SER A 170 6.15 -18.22 0.52
C SER A 170 5.23 -18.81 1.58
N LEU A 171 5.44 -20.06 2.01
CA LEU A 171 4.67 -20.66 3.10
C LEU A 171 4.82 -19.87 4.41
N THR A 172 6.06 -19.55 4.79
CA THR A 172 6.36 -18.79 6.02
C THR A 172 5.75 -17.39 5.99
N LEU A 173 5.84 -16.69 4.84
CA LEU A 173 5.15 -15.41 4.67
C LEU A 173 3.63 -15.56 4.80
N GLY A 174 3.06 -16.60 4.19
CA GLY A 174 1.63 -16.87 4.26
C GLY A 174 1.14 -17.06 5.69
N LEU A 175 1.81 -17.91 6.46
CA LEU A 175 1.50 -18.14 7.87
C LEU A 175 1.71 -16.87 8.71
N PHE A 176 2.79 -16.13 8.45
CA PHE A 176 3.06 -14.85 9.12
C PHE A 176 1.91 -13.86 8.93
N PHE A 177 1.43 -13.65 7.70
CA PHE A 177 0.31 -12.74 7.45
C PHE A 177 -0.99 -13.20 8.10
N ILE A 178 -1.31 -14.50 8.07
CA ILE A 178 -2.51 -15.04 8.72
C ILE A 178 -2.46 -14.78 10.23
N VAL A 179 -1.34 -15.07 10.88
CA VAL A 179 -1.17 -14.86 12.32
C VAL A 179 -1.19 -13.38 12.68
N CYS A 180 -0.56 -12.53 11.87
CA CYS A 180 -0.47 -11.10 12.13
C CYS A 180 -1.72 -10.30 11.74
N ALA A 181 -2.62 -10.84 10.91
CA ALA A 181 -3.81 -10.13 10.42
C ALA A 181 -4.67 -9.61 11.57
N TYR A 182 -5.00 -10.47 12.53
CA TYR A 182 -5.82 -10.09 13.68
C TYR A 182 -5.15 -9.03 14.58
N PRO A 183 -3.94 -9.25 15.16
CA PRO A 183 -3.35 -8.28 16.07
C PRO A 183 -3.08 -6.93 15.39
N VAL A 184 -2.57 -6.92 14.16
CA VAL A 184 -2.26 -5.67 13.45
C VAL A 184 -3.53 -4.89 13.14
N SER A 185 -4.59 -5.56 12.68
CA SER A 185 -5.86 -4.88 12.40
C SER A 185 -6.50 -4.27 13.64
N THR A 186 -6.30 -4.87 14.83
CA THR A 186 -6.83 -4.30 16.09
C THR A 186 -6.20 -2.96 16.48
N LEU A 187 -5.01 -2.66 15.97
CA LEU A 187 -4.32 -1.39 16.18
C LEU A 187 -4.87 -0.28 15.25
N ILE A 188 -5.73 -0.60 14.28
CA ILE A 188 -6.26 0.37 13.34
C ILE A 188 -7.52 1.00 13.91
N ARG A 189 -7.56 2.34 13.96
CA ARG A 189 -8.74 3.11 14.37
C ARG A 189 -9.28 3.88 13.17
N ASN A 190 -10.56 3.71 12.87
CA ASN A 190 -11.15 4.20 11.61
C ASN A 190 -11.30 5.73 11.59
N ILE A 191 -11.93 6.29 12.61
CA ILE A 191 -12.29 7.71 12.71
C ILE A 191 -11.99 8.16 14.15
N PRO A 192 -11.40 9.34 14.40
CA PRO A 192 -11.05 9.78 15.75
C PRO A 192 -12.24 9.92 16.70
N GLU A 193 -13.42 10.25 16.19
CA GLU A 193 -14.64 10.51 16.96
C GLU A 193 -15.13 9.27 17.74
N ASP A 194 -14.94 8.07 17.16
CA ASP A 194 -15.23 6.78 17.83
C ASP A 194 -14.43 6.60 19.13
N TYR A 195 -13.36 7.38 19.32
CA TYR A 195 -12.44 7.32 20.45
C TYR A 195 -12.44 8.60 21.29
N GLY A 196 -13.41 9.50 21.06
CA GLY A 196 -13.50 10.79 21.77
C GLY A 196 -12.36 11.76 21.41
N GLU A 197 -11.71 11.56 20.26
CA GLU A 197 -10.68 12.43 19.70
C GLU A 197 -11.29 13.24 18.55
N VAL A 198 -10.53 14.24 18.06
CA VAL A 198 -10.86 15.01 16.87
C VAL A 198 -9.67 15.00 15.90
N PRO A 199 -9.88 15.27 14.60
CA PRO A 199 -8.78 15.40 13.64
C PRO A 199 -7.68 16.35 14.13
N ASP A 200 -6.42 15.97 13.92
CA ASP A 200 -5.20 16.63 14.44
C ASP A 200 -5.07 16.73 15.97
N GLY A 201 -6.05 16.26 16.76
CA GLY A 201 -6.07 16.41 18.22
C GLY A 201 -6.27 17.86 18.67
N ILE A 202 -6.72 18.73 17.77
CA ILE A 202 -6.99 20.15 18.04
C ILE A 202 -8.51 20.32 18.02
N GLY A 203 -9.12 20.34 19.20
CA GLY A 203 -10.54 20.70 19.34
C GLY A 203 -10.78 22.09 18.75
N TYR A 204 -11.66 22.20 17.76
CA TYR A 204 -12.28 23.47 17.43
C TYR A 204 -13.13 23.87 18.64
N LEU A 205 -12.61 24.77 19.48
CA LEU A 205 -13.40 25.45 20.50
C LEU A 205 -14.38 26.39 19.78
N ASN A 206 -15.51 25.86 19.33
CA ASN A 206 -16.66 26.71 19.05
C ASN A 206 -17.22 27.14 20.40
N THR A 207 -16.76 28.31 20.86
CA THR A 207 -17.31 28.95 22.06
C THR A 207 -18.65 29.57 21.69
N ASN A 208 -19.66 28.74 21.45
CA ASN A 208 -21.04 29.22 21.53
C ASN A 208 -21.40 29.28 23.01
N GLN A 209 -21.50 30.51 23.51
CA GLN A 209 -21.98 30.84 24.84
C GLN A 209 -23.44 30.37 25.01
N THR A 210 -23.66 29.09 25.30
CA THR A 210 -24.86 28.56 25.98
C THR A 210 -24.60 27.10 26.32
N GLY A 211 -24.80 26.71 27.58
CA GLY A 211 -24.32 25.48 28.21
C GLY A 211 -24.94 24.15 27.75
N ASN A 212 -25.09 23.92 26.45
CA ASN A 212 -25.32 22.60 25.88
C ASN A 212 -24.17 22.28 24.93
N THR A 213 -23.35 21.29 25.28
CA THR A 213 -22.24 20.80 24.46
C THR A 213 -22.80 20.05 23.25
N ILE A 214 -23.19 20.79 22.22
CA ILE A 214 -23.46 20.21 20.90
C ILE A 214 -22.14 20.33 20.13
N VAL A 215 -21.51 19.17 19.89
CA VAL A 215 -20.34 19.08 19.01
C VAL A 215 -20.85 19.32 17.59
N GLU A 216 -20.79 20.56 17.13
CA GLU A 216 -21.17 20.94 15.78
C GLU A 216 -19.92 20.90 14.89
N THR A 217 -19.67 19.75 14.27
CA THR A 217 -18.65 19.58 13.22
C THR A 217 -19.09 20.37 12.00
N GLN A 218 -18.51 21.56 11.79
CA GLN A 218 -18.59 22.22 10.49
C GLN A 218 -17.72 21.48 9.48
N THR A 219 -18.22 20.37 8.95
CA THR A 219 -17.71 19.80 7.70
C THR A 219 -18.29 20.61 6.55
N TYR A 220 -17.59 21.67 6.13
CA TYR A 220 -17.76 22.15 4.76
C TYR A 220 -17.08 21.15 3.83
N ASP A 221 -17.82 20.11 3.47
CA ASP A 221 -17.52 19.29 2.31
C ASP A 221 -18.83 19.26 1.53
N PRO A 222 -18.93 19.91 0.35
CA PRO A 222 -20.03 19.60 -0.53
C PRO A 222 -19.90 18.10 -0.79
N SER A 223 -20.80 17.30 -0.22
CA SER A 223 -20.89 15.87 -0.51
C SER A 223 -21.24 15.74 -1.98
N TYR A 224 -20.24 15.87 -2.84
CA TYR A 224 -20.38 15.68 -4.27
C TYR A 224 -20.74 14.22 -4.43
N LYS A 225 -21.90 13.95 -5.04
CA LYS A 225 -22.22 12.58 -5.40
C LYS A 225 -21.16 12.13 -6.40
N MET A 226 -20.76 10.86 -6.32
CA MET A 226 -19.77 10.27 -7.25
C MET A 226 -20.07 10.60 -8.72
N LYS A 227 -21.35 10.65 -9.10
CA LYS A 227 -21.79 11.01 -10.46
C LYS A 227 -21.42 12.43 -10.89
N ASP A 228 -21.32 13.36 -9.95
CA ASP A 228 -20.96 14.75 -10.22
C ASP A 228 -19.44 14.89 -10.38
N ILE A 229 -18.67 14.14 -9.59
CA ILE A 229 -17.20 14.07 -9.70
C ILE A 229 -16.77 13.52 -11.06
N LEU A 230 -17.42 12.45 -11.54
CA LEU A 230 -17.10 11.82 -12.84
C LEU A 230 -17.33 12.74 -14.06
N LYS A 231 -18.10 13.81 -13.90
CA LYS A 231 -18.34 14.81 -14.96
C LYS A 231 -17.31 15.94 -14.96
N MET A 232 -16.46 16.04 -13.93
CA MET A 232 -15.46 17.10 -13.83
C MET A 232 -14.26 16.81 -14.73
N PRO A 233 -13.83 17.74 -15.61
CA PRO A 233 -12.63 17.56 -16.42
C PRO A 233 -11.37 17.36 -15.58
N ALA A 234 -11.28 18.06 -14.44
CA ALA A 234 -10.17 17.94 -13.50
C ALA A 234 -9.96 16.50 -13.01
N PHE A 235 -11.06 15.75 -12.77
CA PHE A 235 -10.98 14.34 -12.37
C PHE A 235 -10.26 13.50 -13.43
N TRP A 236 -10.63 13.66 -14.71
CA TRP A 236 -10.02 12.89 -15.80
C TRP A 236 -8.58 13.29 -16.09
N ILE A 237 -8.26 14.59 -16.05
CA ILE A 237 -6.88 15.06 -16.23
C ILE A 237 -5.97 14.47 -15.15
N ILE A 238 -6.36 14.58 -13.87
CA ILE A 238 -5.59 14.02 -12.75
C ILE A 238 -5.48 12.49 -12.90
N SER A 239 -6.56 11.81 -13.26
CA SER A 239 -6.57 10.35 -13.43
C SER A 239 -5.62 9.88 -14.54
N ILE A 240 -5.61 10.56 -15.70
CA ILE A 240 -4.74 10.22 -16.83
C ILE A 240 -3.28 10.51 -16.48
N CYS A 241 -2.96 11.69 -15.94
CA CYS A 241 -1.60 12.03 -15.54
C CYS A 241 -1.06 11.04 -14.50
N HIS A 242 -1.87 10.69 -13.50
CA HIS A 242 -1.49 9.70 -12.50
C HIS A 242 -1.35 8.29 -13.09
N GLY A 243 -2.26 7.89 -13.98
CA GLY A 243 -2.21 6.62 -14.70
C GLY A 243 -0.93 6.46 -15.53
N MET A 244 -0.52 7.50 -16.26
CA MET A 244 0.73 7.49 -17.03
C MET A 244 1.96 7.39 -16.13
N SER A 245 1.98 8.13 -15.02
CA SER A 245 3.07 8.06 -14.05
C SER A 245 3.19 6.68 -13.40
N THR A 246 2.07 6.08 -13.00
CA THR A 246 2.04 4.74 -12.41
C THR A 246 2.41 3.64 -13.40
N MET A 247 2.10 3.79 -14.68
CA MET A 247 2.51 2.84 -15.74
C MET A 247 4.04 2.74 -15.87
N LEU A 248 4.75 3.88 -15.77
CA LEU A 248 6.22 3.90 -15.77
C LEU A 248 6.79 3.13 -14.58
N ILE A 249 6.25 3.38 -13.38
CA ILE A 249 6.68 2.73 -12.13
C ILE A 249 6.41 1.22 -12.19
N GLY A 250 5.23 0.81 -12.67
CA GLY A 250 4.86 -0.61 -12.82
C GLY A 250 5.79 -1.36 -13.77
N THR A 251 6.14 -0.75 -14.91
CA THR A 251 7.09 -1.32 -15.87
C THR A 251 8.47 -1.54 -15.24
N MET A 252 8.99 -0.54 -14.52
CA MET A 252 10.28 -0.66 -13.82
C MET A 252 10.26 -1.74 -12.74
N THR A 253 9.14 -1.84 -12.00
CA THR A 253 8.99 -2.81 -10.91
C THR A 253 9.19 -4.25 -11.36
N VAL A 254 8.69 -4.61 -12.55
CA VAL A 254 8.82 -5.97 -13.10
C VAL A 254 10.15 -6.15 -13.81
N HIS A 255 10.53 -5.19 -14.66
CA HIS A 255 11.57 -5.42 -15.67
C HIS A 255 12.95 -4.91 -15.31
N LEU A 256 13.11 -4.01 -14.32
CA LEU A 256 14.41 -3.41 -14.04
C LEU A 256 15.45 -4.45 -13.57
N ILE A 257 15.11 -5.27 -12.57
CA ILE A 257 16.02 -6.30 -12.05
C ILE A 257 16.38 -7.31 -13.14
N LEU A 258 15.39 -7.70 -13.95
CA LEU A 258 15.58 -8.63 -15.07
C LEU A 258 16.47 -8.04 -16.17
N ALA A 259 16.28 -6.76 -16.52
CA ALA A 259 17.09 -6.07 -17.52
C ALA A 259 18.55 -5.91 -17.07
N LEU A 260 18.79 -5.66 -15.77
CA LEU A 260 20.14 -5.63 -15.20
C LEU A 260 20.77 -7.04 -15.23
N LYS A 261 20.00 -8.09 -14.92
CA LYS A 261 20.44 -9.48 -15.03
C LYS A 261 20.88 -9.83 -16.44
N ASP A 262 20.13 -9.42 -17.45
CA ASP A 262 20.45 -9.68 -18.86
C ASP A 262 21.74 -8.96 -19.32
N GLN A 263 22.19 -7.94 -18.58
CA GLN A 263 23.47 -7.26 -18.78
C GLN A 263 24.63 -7.88 -17.97
N GLY A 264 24.40 -9.02 -17.31
CA GLY A 264 25.39 -9.73 -16.51
C GLY A 264 25.50 -9.24 -15.06
N ILE A 265 24.62 -8.36 -14.61
CA ILE A 265 24.58 -7.91 -13.20
C ILE A 265 23.83 -8.95 -12.36
N SER A 266 24.34 -9.29 -11.17
CA SER A 266 23.65 -10.27 -10.31
C SER A 266 22.27 -9.76 -9.86
N VAL A 267 21.32 -10.67 -9.65
CA VAL A 267 19.96 -10.36 -9.16
C VAL A 267 20.03 -9.62 -7.81
N GLN A 268 20.98 -9.96 -6.95
CA GLN A 268 21.20 -9.29 -5.67
C GLN A 268 21.62 -7.84 -5.84
N THR A 269 22.51 -7.55 -6.80
CA THR A 269 22.92 -6.18 -7.12
C THR A 269 21.77 -5.40 -7.74
N GLY A 270 21.00 -6.03 -8.64
CA GLY A 270 19.80 -5.44 -9.22
C GLY A 270 18.74 -5.09 -8.17
N ALA A 271 18.54 -5.97 -7.18
CA ALA A 271 17.64 -5.75 -6.05
C ALA A 271 18.09 -4.56 -5.18
N TRP A 272 19.40 -4.40 -4.94
CA TRP A 272 19.92 -3.22 -4.25
C TRP A 272 19.68 -1.93 -5.04
N ILE A 273 19.96 -1.92 -6.35
CA ILE A 273 19.71 -0.75 -7.21
C ILE A 273 18.24 -0.34 -7.13
N TRP A 274 17.32 -1.30 -7.29
CA TRP A 274 15.88 -1.04 -7.19
C TRP A 274 15.46 -0.54 -5.81
N GLY A 275 16.01 -1.16 -4.76
CA GLY A 275 15.80 -0.72 -3.38
C GLY A 275 16.20 0.74 -3.19
N PHE A 276 17.38 1.15 -3.67
CA PHE A 276 17.84 2.54 -3.57
C PHE A 276 16.95 3.51 -4.34
N THR A 277 16.50 3.14 -5.54
CA THR A 277 15.54 3.95 -6.33
C THR A 277 14.26 4.19 -5.53
N LEU A 278 13.68 3.15 -4.92
CA LEU A 278 12.48 3.27 -4.11
C LEU A 278 12.73 4.04 -2.80
N GLY A 279 13.89 3.86 -2.17
CA GLY A 279 14.29 4.62 -0.98
C GLY A 279 14.38 6.12 -1.26
N PHE A 280 15.02 6.52 -2.36
CA PHE A 280 15.07 7.91 -2.79
C PHE A 280 13.67 8.46 -3.13
N SER A 281 12.86 7.69 -3.85
CA SER A 281 11.46 8.04 -4.12
C SER A 281 10.67 8.30 -2.84
N GLY A 282 10.90 7.52 -1.77
CA GLY A 282 10.33 7.76 -0.45
C GLY A 282 10.72 9.11 0.13
N LEU A 283 11.99 9.51 0.05
CA LEU A 283 12.44 10.84 0.51
C LEU A 283 11.73 11.97 -0.26
N CYS A 284 11.61 11.83 -1.58
CA CYS A 284 10.85 12.77 -2.41
C CYS A 284 9.37 12.84 -2.02
N GLN A 285 8.76 11.73 -1.62
CA GLN A 285 7.36 11.68 -1.17
C GLN A 285 7.14 12.48 0.13
N ILE A 286 8.06 12.42 1.08
CA ILE A 286 8.01 13.26 2.30
C ILE A 286 8.08 14.73 1.93
N PHE A 287 9.03 15.08 1.06
CA PHE A 287 9.21 16.44 0.60
C PHE A 287 7.97 16.97 -0.13
N GLY A 288 7.38 16.15 -1.01
CA GLY A 288 6.13 16.45 -1.69
C GLY A 288 4.95 16.63 -0.72
N GLY A 289 4.85 15.80 0.32
CA GLY A 289 3.86 15.96 1.38
C GLY A 289 4.02 17.29 2.14
N TRP A 290 5.26 17.69 2.44
CA TRP A 290 5.56 18.97 3.08
C TRP A 290 5.21 20.17 2.20
N ILE A 291 5.46 20.11 0.90
CA ILE A 291 5.01 21.14 -0.05
C ILE A 291 3.48 21.18 -0.12
N GLY A 292 2.83 20.01 -0.18
CA GLY A 292 1.37 19.89 -0.28
C GLY A 292 0.60 20.49 0.89
N ASP A 293 1.20 20.52 2.09
CA ASP A 293 0.61 21.18 3.26
C ASP A 293 0.86 22.70 3.30
N LYS A 294 1.79 23.23 2.50
CA LYS A 294 2.19 24.65 2.51
C LYS A 294 1.77 25.46 1.30
N VAL A 295 1.61 24.80 0.15
CA VAL A 295 1.35 25.44 -1.14
C VAL A 295 -0.06 25.06 -1.61
N PRO A 296 -0.82 25.99 -2.23
CA PRO A 296 -2.10 25.66 -2.85
C PRO A 296 -1.95 24.48 -3.84
N LYS A 297 -2.88 23.51 -3.77
CA LYS A 297 -2.77 22.25 -4.54
C LYS A 297 -2.70 22.47 -6.05
N ASN A 298 -3.34 23.52 -6.57
CA ASN A 298 -3.28 23.88 -7.98
C ASN A 298 -1.90 24.34 -8.45
N LEU A 299 -1.03 24.80 -7.55
CA LEU A 299 0.37 25.15 -7.84
C LEU A 299 1.31 23.98 -7.55
N ALA A 300 1.00 23.17 -6.54
CA ALA A 300 1.82 22.02 -6.15
C ALA A 300 1.66 20.78 -7.06
N LEU A 301 0.56 20.71 -7.85
CA LEU A 301 0.29 19.63 -8.80
C LEU A 301 0.82 19.90 -10.22
N CYS A 302 1.40 21.09 -10.47
CA CYS A 302 2.11 21.45 -11.70
C CYS A 302 3.56 20.98 -11.65
#